data_AF-X1Q574-F1
#
_entry.id   AF-X1Q574-F1
#
_cell.length_a   1.000
_cell.length_b   1.000
_cell.length_c   1.000
_cell.angle_alpha   90.00
_cell.angle_beta   90.00
_cell.angle_gamma   90.00
#
_symmetry.space_group_name_H-M   'P 1'
#
loop_
_entity.id
_entity.type
_entity.pdbx_description
1 polymer ?
#
loop_
_entity_poly.entity_id
_entity_poly.type
_entity_poly.pdbx_seq_one_letter_code
_entity_poly.pdbx_strand_id
1 'polypeptide(L)'
;PAPKAVPQPTLVPTPLVEVPQPSKPEPEKETVPQVFAPTQAQQELRQVAQEVWKKYGESSALITVDGWRLPPIDILDKASEVELGQADNMQRARLIEEALASYGVESKVVQINAGPTVTQFGVEPG
;
A
#
# COMPACT_ATOMS: atom_id res chain seq x y z
N PRO A 1 17.76 59.44 -4.52
CA PRO A 1 18.29 58.56 -3.45
C PRO A 1 17.81 57.12 -3.65
N ALA A 2 18.77 56.21 -3.84
CA ALA A 2 18.62 54.86 -4.39
C ALA A 2 17.85 53.87 -3.49
N PRO A 3 17.28 52.79 -4.05
CA PRO A 3 16.82 51.66 -3.26
C PRO A 3 18.03 50.96 -2.63
N LYS A 4 18.00 50.79 -1.31
CA LYS A 4 19.02 50.08 -0.54
C LYS A 4 18.94 48.58 -0.86
N ALA A 5 20.00 48.06 -1.46
CA ALA A 5 20.23 46.64 -1.64
C ALA A 5 20.41 45.95 -0.27
N VAL A 6 19.75 44.82 -0.08
CA VAL A 6 19.96 43.90 1.05
C VAL A 6 20.75 42.70 0.50
N PRO A 7 21.74 42.14 1.23
CA PRO A 7 22.80 41.34 0.64
C PRO A 7 22.38 39.89 0.38
N GLN A 8 22.83 39.34 -0.74
CA GLN A 8 22.82 37.90 -1.02
C GLN A 8 23.87 37.21 -0.12
N PRO A 9 23.58 36.05 0.49
CA PRO A 9 24.61 35.26 1.13
C PRO A 9 25.55 34.66 0.07
N THR A 10 26.82 35.04 0.21
CA THR A 10 27.99 34.63 -0.55
C THR A 10 28.13 33.11 -0.64
N LEU A 11 28.14 32.57 -1.86
CA LEU A 11 28.63 31.22 -2.16
C LEU A 11 30.16 31.24 -2.06
N VAL A 12 30.72 30.61 -1.02
CA VAL A 12 32.15 30.29 -0.97
C VAL A 12 32.46 29.19 -2.00
N PRO A 13 33.56 29.30 -2.78
CA PRO A 13 33.91 28.35 -3.82
C PRO A 13 34.54 27.10 -3.19
N THR A 14 33.89 25.96 -3.34
CA THR A 14 34.48 24.65 -3.04
C THR A 14 35.57 24.34 -4.09
N PRO A 15 36.74 23.81 -3.70
CA PRO A 15 37.83 23.53 -4.63
C PRO A 15 37.42 22.43 -5.63
N LEU A 16 37.81 22.63 -6.88
CA LEU A 16 37.70 21.66 -7.97
C LEU A 16 38.55 20.44 -7.60
N VAL A 17 37.92 19.38 -7.10
CA VAL A 17 38.53 18.04 -7.07
C VAL A 17 38.02 17.31 -8.30
N GLU A 18 38.99 17.11 -9.19
CA GLU A 18 38.97 16.30 -10.40
C GLU A 18 38.10 15.05 -10.27
N VAL A 19 37.09 14.94 -11.14
CA VAL A 19 36.29 13.73 -11.29
C VAL A 19 37.24 12.63 -11.79
N PRO A 20 37.47 11.54 -11.03
CA PRO A 20 38.19 10.41 -11.60
C PRO A 20 37.27 9.80 -12.67
N GLN A 21 37.73 9.82 -13.92
CA GLN A 21 37.16 9.00 -14.99
C GLN A 21 37.12 7.56 -14.49
N PRO A 22 35.99 6.84 -14.58
CA PRO A 22 35.96 5.44 -14.23
C PRO A 22 36.82 4.66 -15.22
N SER A 23 38.04 4.35 -14.80
CA SER A 23 38.92 3.37 -15.42
C SER A 23 38.16 2.06 -15.59
N LYS A 24 38.14 1.58 -16.82
CA LYS A 24 37.70 0.25 -17.23
C LYS A 24 38.33 -0.82 -16.32
N PRO A 25 37.54 -1.64 -15.59
CA PRO A 25 38.12 -2.78 -14.90
C PRO A 25 38.38 -3.91 -15.91
N GLU A 26 39.66 -4.20 -16.12
CA GLU A 26 40.16 -5.43 -16.74
C GLU A 26 40.11 -6.57 -15.69
N PRO A 27 39.83 -7.83 -16.07
CA PRO A 27 39.20 -8.80 -15.18
C PRO A 27 40.23 -9.58 -14.34
N GLU A 28 40.17 -9.44 -13.02
CA GLU A 28 40.74 -10.44 -12.11
C GLU A 28 39.67 -11.47 -11.74
N LYS A 29 40.01 -12.73 -12.04
CA LYS A 29 39.22 -13.92 -11.76
C LYS A 29 39.20 -14.19 -10.25
N GLU A 30 38.06 -13.96 -9.60
CA GLU A 30 37.68 -14.74 -8.42
C GLU A 30 36.19 -15.09 -8.50
N THR A 31 35.95 -16.38 -8.58
CA THR A 31 34.66 -17.02 -8.89
C THR A 31 33.82 -17.16 -7.62
N VAL A 32 32.72 -16.42 -7.54
CA VAL A 32 31.41 -16.95 -7.07
C VAL A 32 30.29 -16.11 -7.68
N PRO A 33 29.67 -16.54 -8.79
CA PRO A 33 28.37 -16.02 -9.19
C PRO A 33 27.33 -16.69 -8.29
N GLN A 34 27.05 -16.10 -7.11
CA GLN A 34 25.80 -16.44 -6.42
C GLN A 34 24.67 -15.76 -7.18
N VAL A 35 24.16 -16.51 -8.16
CA VAL A 35 22.85 -16.36 -8.75
C VAL A 35 21.85 -16.21 -7.60
N PHE A 36 21.26 -15.03 -7.45
CA PHE A 36 20.04 -14.85 -6.66
C PHE A 36 18.95 -15.65 -7.37
N ALA A 37 18.87 -16.94 -7.06
CA ALA A 37 17.81 -17.79 -7.56
C ALA A 37 16.48 -17.17 -7.11
N PRO A 38 15.48 -17.06 -8.00
CA PRO A 38 14.16 -16.64 -7.58
C PRO A 38 13.71 -17.56 -6.45
N THR A 39 13.21 -16.96 -5.38
CA THR A 39 12.65 -17.71 -4.25
C THR A 39 11.52 -18.59 -4.76
N GLN A 40 11.25 -19.73 -4.10
CA GLN A 40 10.20 -20.66 -4.51
C GLN A 40 8.86 -19.95 -4.76
N ALA A 41 8.48 -19.02 -3.88
CA ALA A 41 7.28 -18.18 -4.05
C ALA A 41 7.26 -17.36 -5.37
N GLN A 42 8.41 -16.84 -5.82
CA GLN A 42 8.50 -16.10 -7.09
C GLN A 42 8.36 -17.02 -8.31
N GLN A 43 8.83 -18.26 -8.20
CA GLN A 43 8.67 -19.27 -9.25
C GLN A 43 7.21 -19.75 -9.34
N GLU A 44 6.57 -19.96 -8.20
CA GLU A 44 5.15 -20.33 -8.10
C GLU A 44 4.25 -19.24 -8.70
N LEU A 45 4.44 -17.96 -8.32
CA LEU A 45 3.71 -16.82 -8.90
C LEU A 45 3.86 -16.73 -10.43
N ARG A 46 5.05 -16.99 -10.96
CA ARG A 46 5.28 -17.00 -12.42
C ARG A 46 4.56 -18.15 -13.11
N GLN A 47 4.55 -19.34 -12.51
CA GLN A 47 3.83 -20.49 -13.05
C GLN A 47 2.33 -20.24 -13.05
N VAL A 48 1.77 -19.75 -11.93
CA VAL A 48 0.36 -19.37 -11.82
C VAL A 48 0.00 -18.30 -12.87
N ALA A 49 0.84 -17.27 -13.06
CA ALA A 49 0.62 -16.26 -14.09
C ALA A 49 0.65 -16.85 -15.51
N GLN A 50 1.55 -17.79 -15.80
CA GLN A 50 1.61 -18.49 -17.09
C GLN A 50 0.40 -19.39 -17.33
N GLU A 51 -0.08 -20.08 -16.30
CA GLU A 51 -1.28 -20.91 -16.37
C GLU A 51 -2.54 -20.07 -16.57
N VAL A 52 -2.64 -18.94 -15.88
CA VAL A 52 -3.70 -17.94 -16.08
C VAL A 52 -3.67 -17.40 -17.51
N TRP A 53 -2.49 -17.02 -18.01
CA TRP A 53 -2.34 -16.56 -19.40
C TRP A 53 -2.73 -17.63 -20.42
N LYS A 54 -2.34 -18.88 -20.19
CA LYS A 54 -2.69 -20.00 -21.07
C LYS A 54 -4.18 -20.33 -21.04
N LYS A 55 -4.80 -20.33 -19.85
CA LYS A 55 -6.20 -20.67 -19.66
C LYS A 55 -7.15 -19.58 -20.16
N TYR A 56 -6.72 -18.32 -20.06
CA TYR A 56 -7.61 -17.18 -20.26
C TYR A 56 -7.14 -16.16 -21.32
N GLY A 57 -5.85 -16.09 -21.64
CA GLY A 57 -5.29 -15.17 -22.65
C GLY A 57 -5.54 -15.60 -24.10
N GLU A 58 -5.90 -16.87 -24.32
CA GLU A 58 -6.29 -17.43 -25.62
C GLU A 58 -7.82 -17.43 -25.83
N SER A 59 -8.62 -17.06 -24.83
CA SER A 59 -10.08 -17.09 -24.92
C SER A 59 -10.60 -16.02 -25.90
N SER A 60 -11.40 -16.43 -26.89
CA SER A 60 -11.97 -15.53 -27.92
C SER A 60 -13.02 -14.55 -27.40
N ALA A 61 -13.35 -14.58 -26.10
CA ALA A 61 -14.27 -13.67 -25.42
C ALA A 61 -13.58 -12.46 -24.76
N LEU A 62 -12.26 -12.29 -24.94
CA LEU A 62 -11.51 -11.19 -24.34
C LEU A 62 -11.94 -9.85 -24.95
N ILE A 63 -12.58 -9.01 -24.12
CA ILE A 63 -12.85 -7.62 -24.46
C ILE A 63 -11.49 -6.92 -24.59
N THR A 64 -11.24 -6.36 -25.76
CA THR A 64 -10.05 -5.54 -26.02
C THR A 64 -10.43 -4.07 -25.86
N VAL A 65 -9.81 -3.38 -24.91
CA VAL A 65 -9.98 -1.95 -24.67
C VAL A 65 -8.65 -1.28 -24.95
N ASP A 66 -8.60 -0.34 -25.90
CA ASP A 66 -7.39 0.39 -26.29
C ASP A 66 -6.16 -0.50 -26.60
N GLY A 67 -6.40 -1.67 -27.20
CA GLY A 67 -5.34 -2.64 -27.53
C GLY A 67 -4.89 -3.53 -26.36
N TRP A 68 -5.46 -3.36 -25.16
CA TRP A 68 -5.25 -4.22 -24.00
C TRP A 68 -6.30 -5.35 -23.95
N ARG A 69 -5.87 -6.61 -23.80
CA ARG A 69 -6.78 -7.75 -23.59
C ARG A 69 -7.15 -7.86 -22.11
N LEU A 70 -8.41 -7.59 -21.77
CA LEU A 70 -8.89 -7.65 -20.39
C LEU A 70 -8.92 -9.10 -19.89
N PRO A 71 -8.16 -9.47 -18.84
CA PRO A 71 -8.23 -10.81 -18.27
C PRO A 71 -9.60 -11.07 -17.62
N PRO A 72 -10.04 -12.34 -17.51
CA PRO A 72 -11.33 -12.67 -16.94
C PRO A 72 -11.36 -12.48 -15.43
N ILE A 73 -12.54 -12.20 -14.89
CA ILE A 73 -12.75 -11.90 -13.47
C ILE A 73 -12.44 -13.10 -12.55
N ASP A 74 -12.51 -14.33 -13.08
CA ASP A 74 -12.30 -15.58 -12.35
C ASP A 74 -10.85 -15.78 -11.88
N ILE A 75 -9.93 -14.89 -12.27
CA ILE A 75 -8.55 -14.88 -11.73
C ILE A 75 -8.49 -14.31 -10.31
N LEU A 76 -9.53 -13.58 -9.88
CA LEU A 76 -9.59 -12.98 -8.56
C LEU A 76 -10.06 -14.01 -7.53
N ASP A 77 -9.41 -14.04 -6.37
CA ASP A 77 -9.89 -14.80 -5.22
C ASP A 77 -11.23 -14.24 -4.73
N LYS A 78 -12.12 -15.13 -4.28
CA LYS A 78 -13.40 -14.71 -3.69
C LYS A 78 -13.16 -14.11 -2.31
N ALA A 79 -13.83 -12.99 -2.03
CA ALA A 79 -13.84 -12.42 -0.70
C ALA A 79 -14.45 -13.43 0.29
N SER A 80 -13.81 -13.58 1.45
CA SER A 80 -14.40 -14.32 2.57
C SER A 80 -15.59 -13.54 3.11
N GLU A 81 -16.71 -14.21 3.32
CA GLU A 81 -17.86 -13.61 3.96
C GLU A 81 -17.59 -13.49 5.47
N VAL A 82 -17.53 -12.25 5.96
CA VAL A 82 -17.37 -11.95 7.38
C VAL A 82 -18.70 -11.44 7.90
N GLU A 83 -19.33 -12.24 8.76
CA GLU A 83 -20.53 -11.80 9.47
C GLU A 83 -20.14 -10.83 10.60
N LEU A 84 -20.44 -9.54 10.43
CA LEU A 84 -20.40 -8.57 11.53
C LEU A 84 -21.68 -8.72 12.34
N GLY A 85 -21.60 -9.42 13.47
CA GLY A 85 -22.74 -9.69 14.34
C GLY A 85 -23.28 -8.43 15.02
N GLN A 86 -24.55 -8.09 14.80
CA GLN A 86 -25.24 -6.97 15.47
C GLN A 86 -25.20 -7.04 17.00
N ALA A 87 -25.14 -8.25 17.57
CA ALA A 87 -25.03 -8.46 19.02
C ALA A 87 -23.71 -7.94 19.61
N ASP A 88 -22.61 -7.98 18.85
CA ASP A 88 -21.30 -7.46 19.28
C ASP A 88 -21.34 -5.93 19.38
N ASN A 89 -22.08 -5.26 18.47
CA ASN A 89 -22.19 -3.80 18.48
C ASN A 89 -22.89 -3.26 19.74
N MET A 90 -23.93 -3.93 20.24
CA MET A 90 -24.61 -3.50 21.47
C MET A 90 -23.71 -3.64 22.70
N GLN A 91 -22.89 -4.68 22.75
CA GLN A 91 -21.92 -4.85 23.83
C GLN A 91 -20.83 -3.78 23.76
N ARG A 92 -20.34 -3.48 22.55
CA ARG A 92 -19.38 -2.39 22.32
C ARG A 92 -19.95 -1.02 22.67
N ALA A 93 -21.22 -0.77 22.38
CA ALA A 93 -21.89 0.48 22.75
C ALA A 93 -21.83 0.70 24.27
N ARG A 94 -22.15 -0.33 25.07
CA ARG A 94 -22.04 -0.27 26.54
C ARG A 94 -20.61 -0.01 27.00
N LEU A 95 -19.64 -0.72 26.41
CA LEU A 95 -18.22 -0.51 26.73
C LEU A 95 -17.76 0.92 26.44
N ILE A 96 -18.28 1.54 25.38
CA ILE A 96 -17.97 2.94 25.04
C ILE A 96 -18.57 3.88 26.11
N GLU A 97 -19.83 3.70 26.49
CA GLU A 97 -20.48 4.49 27.55
C GLU A 97 -19.74 4.38 28.88
N GLU A 98 -19.41 3.16 29.30
CA GLU A 98 -18.65 2.88 30.53
C GLU A 98 -17.24 3.51 30.48
N ALA A 99 -16.55 3.40 29.35
CA ALA A 99 -15.24 3.99 29.17
C ALA A 99 -15.30 5.52 29.23
N LEU A 100 -16.26 6.16 28.55
CA LEU A 100 -16.44 7.62 28.59
C LEU A 100 -16.79 8.09 30.01
N ALA A 101 -17.65 7.36 30.71
CA ALA A 101 -17.98 7.65 32.11
C ALA A 101 -16.75 7.59 33.02
N SER A 102 -15.80 6.67 32.77
CA SER A 102 -14.54 6.58 33.54
C SER A 102 -13.63 7.81 33.40
N TYR A 103 -13.78 8.57 32.31
CA TYR A 103 -13.11 9.85 32.09
C TYR A 103 -13.95 11.06 32.56
N GLY A 104 -15.08 10.81 33.23
CA GLY A 104 -15.97 11.87 33.73
C GLY A 104 -16.92 12.44 32.68
N VAL A 105 -17.13 11.73 31.56
CA VAL A 105 -18.06 12.13 30.51
C VAL A 105 -19.30 11.24 30.57
N GLU A 106 -20.40 11.76 31.11
CA GLU A 106 -21.71 11.11 31.02
C GLU A 106 -22.22 11.22 29.57
N SER A 107 -22.45 10.06 28.94
CA SER A 107 -22.80 10.00 27.53
C SER A 107 -23.60 8.74 27.20
N LYS A 108 -24.38 8.82 26.13
CA LYS A 108 -25.22 7.72 25.65
C LYS A 108 -25.04 7.50 24.15
N VAL A 109 -24.94 6.24 23.74
CA VAL A 109 -24.91 5.85 22.33
C VAL A 109 -26.34 5.86 21.78
N VAL A 110 -26.61 6.78 20.84
CA VAL A 110 -27.94 6.94 20.22
C VAL A 110 -28.03 6.32 18.82
N GLN A 111 -26.88 6.10 18.18
CA GLN A 111 -26.82 5.57 16.82
C GLN A 111 -25.62 4.65 16.62
N ILE A 112 -25.82 3.58 15.84
CA ILE A 112 -24.76 2.65 15.45
C ILE A 112 -24.81 2.45 13.94
N ASN A 113 -23.72 2.80 13.25
CA ASN A 113 -23.56 2.59 11.81
C ASN A 113 -22.35 1.65 11.58
N ALA A 114 -22.61 0.38 11.29
CA ALA A 114 -21.56 -0.59 11.00
C ALA A 114 -21.12 -0.48 9.53
N GLY A 115 -19.83 -0.28 9.30
CA GLY A 115 -19.19 -0.35 7.98
C GLY A 115 -18.33 -1.61 7.84
N PRO A 116 -17.80 -1.89 6.63
CA PRO A 116 -17.00 -3.08 6.36
C PRO A 116 -15.72 -3.16 7.20
N THR A 117 -15.12 -2.01 7.51
CA THR A 117 -13.86 -1.90 8.24
C THR A 117 -14.03 -1.30 9.63
N VAL A 118 -14.93 -0.33 9.78
CA VAL A 118 -15.10 0.44 11.00
C VAL A 118 -16.58 0.59 11.35
N THR A 119 -16.89 0.59 12.64
CA THR A 119 -18.23 0.88 13.17
C THR A 119 -18.22 2.27 13.79
N GLN A 120 -19.14 3.12 13.36
CA GLN A 120 -19.36 4.44 13.94
C GLN A 120 -20.43 4.36 15.03
N PHE A 121 -20.14 4.94 16.19
CA PHE A 121 -21.09 5.11 17.29
C PHE A 121 -21.38 6.60 17.47
N GLY A 122 -22.64 6.99 17.27
CA GLY A 122 -23.12 8.33 17.57
C GLY A 122 -23.36 8.46 19.07
N VAL A 123 -22.68 9.41 19.72
CA VAL A 123 -22.77 9.65 21.15
C VAL A 123 -23.36 11.03 21.43
N GLU A 124 -24.30 11.10 22.36
CA GLU A 124 -24.83 12.35 22.91
C GLU A 124 -24.28 12.51 24.33
N PRO A 125 -23.52 13.59 24.62
CA PRO A 125 -23.13 13.95 25.98
C PRO A 125 -24.31 14.56 26.75
N GLY A 126 -24.42 14.28 28.04
CA GLY A 126 -25.47 14.87 28.88
C GLY A 126 -25.67 14.18 30.21
#